data_AF-A0A9X2NVV4-F1
#
_entry.id   AF-A0A9X2NVV4-F1
#
_cell.length_a   1.000
_cell.length_b   1.000
_cell.length_c   1.000
_cell.angle_alpha   90.00
_cell.angle_beta   90.00
_cell.angle_gamma   90.00
#
_symmetry.space_group_name_H-M   'P 1'
#
loop_
_entity.id
_entity.type
_entity.pdbx_description
1 polymer ?
#
loop_
_entity_poly.entity_id
_entity_poly.type
_entity_poly.pdbx_seq_one_letter_code
_entity_poly.pdbx_strand_id
1 'polypeptide(L)'
;MEHKFCQSCGMPLTTDNKGTNADGNRNEDYCIYCYKDGRFIQDFTMEQMIEHCAQFTDEINKESGQTLTQEQAKDMMRQFFPQLKRWKNRTAMFIAILTYKKPLEEVDRFLQAHRDYLAEHYAAGDFIASGPQTPRVGGVIMIKSDNRALVDSIIAQDPFNINGIADYRIVEFTPTMFVESSLSDILK
;
A
#
# COMPACT_ATOMS: atom_id res chain seq x y z
N MET A 1 -6.91 -15.95 -25.66
CA MET A 1 -7.20 -14.50 -25.58
C MET A 1 -6.95 -14.09 -24.15
N GLU A 2 -6.23 -13.00 -23.91
CA GLU A 2 -5.97 -12.51 -22.56
C GLU A 2 -7.29 -11.93 -22.01
N HIS A 3 -7.91 -12.62 -21.04
CA HIS A 3 -9.12 -12.12 -20.39
C HIS A 3 -8.74 -10.97 -19.48
N LYS A 4 -9.15 -9.76 -19.84
CA LYS A 4 -8.95 -8.56 -18.99
C LYS A 4 -10.06 -8.47 -17.96
N PHE A 5 -9.70 -8.16 -16.72
CA PHE A 5 -10.62 -7.96 -15.62
C PHE A 5 -10.61 -6.51 -15.16
N CYS A 6 -11.76 -6.03 -14.68
CA CYS A 6 -11.89 -4.73 -14.04
C CYS A 6 -10.95 -4.68 -12.83
N GLN A 7 -10.03 -3.72 -12.85
CA GLN A 7 -9.01 -3.49 -11.84
C GLN A 7 -9.55 -2.85 -10.55
N SER A 8 -10.87 -2.97 -10.32
CA SER A 8 -11.61 -2.57 -9.12
C SER A 8 -12.48 -3.74 -8.63
N CYS A 9 -13.49 -4.19 -9.37
CA CYS A 9 -14.39 -5.24 -8.88
C CYS A 9 -14.03 -6.66 -9.35
N GLY A 10 -12.99 -6.84 -10.18
CA GLY A 10 -12.63 -8.14 -10.73
C GLY A 10 -13.56 -8.66 -11.83
N MET A 11 -14.59 -7.91 -12.22
CA MET A 11 -15.52 -8.32 -13.29
C MET A 11 -14.81 -8.42 -14.66
N PRO A 12 -15.05 -9.46 -15.47
CA PRO A 12 -14.52 -9.55 -16.83
C PRO A 12 -14.89 -8.32 -17.68
N LEU A 13 -13.90 -7.73 -18.35
CA LEU A 13 -14.12 -6.59 -19.24
C LEU A 13 -14.46 -7.06 -20.67
N THR A 14 -15.53 -6.50 -21.21
CA THR A 14 -15.96 -6.63 -22.60
C THR A 14 -15.93 -5.26 -23.28
N THR A 15 -16.19 -5.19 -24.58
CA THR A 15 -16.31 -3.90 -25.28
C THR A 15 -17.43 -3.03 -24.71
N ASP A 16 -18.47 -3.65 -24.17
CA ASP A 16 -19.73 -2.97 -23.85
C ASP A 16 -19.74 -2.43 -22.42
N ASN A 17 -19.04 -3.11 -21.52
CA ASN A 17 -19.05 -2.80 -20.08
C ASN A 17 -17.89 -1.93 -19.62
N LYS A 18 -17.06 -1.39 -20.52
CA LYS A 18 -15.95 -0.48 -20.19
C LYS A 18 -16.44 0.88 -19.69
N GLY A 19 -15.78 1.40 -18.65
CA GLY A 19 -16.03 2.72 -18.09
C GLY A 19 -15.62 3.87 -19.02
N THR A 20 -15.74 5.11 -18.55
CA THR A 20 -15.36 6.31 -19.33
C THR A 20 -14.32 7.16 -18.60
N ASN A 21 -13.33 7.63 -19.35
CA ASN A 21 -12.32 8.60 -18.92
C ASN A 21 -12.89 10.03 -18.94
N ALA A 22 -12.16 11.00 -18.39
CA ALA A 22 -12.58 12.41 -18.36
C ALA A 22 -12.72 13.03 -19.78
N ASP A 23 -12.01 12.48 -20.77
CA ASP A 23 -12.08 12.87 -22.18
C ASP A 23 -13.21 12.16 -22.95
N GLY A 24 -14.02 11.33 -22.27
CA GLY A 24 -15.12 10.57 -22.84
C GLY A 24 -14.71 9.25 -23.52
N ASN A 25 -13.41 8.95 -23.63
CA ASN A 25 -12.94 7.68 -24.20
C ASN A 25 -13.21 6.50 -23.25
N ARG A 26 -13.26 5.28 -23.79
CA ARG A 26 -13.44 4.06 -22.99
C ARG A 26 -12.22 3.80 -22.11
N ASN A 27 -12.45 3.40 -20.87
CA ASN A 27 -11.41 3.00 -19.93
C ASN A 27 -11.04 1.52 -20.16
N GLU A 28 -9.74 1.21 -20.20
CA GLU A 28 -9.24 -0.14 -20.45
C GLU A 28 -9.05 -0.98 -19.18
N ASP A 29 -9.09 -0.35 -18.02
CA ASP A 29 -8.82 -0.96 -16.71
C ASP A 29 -10.08 -1.16 -15.86
N TYR A 30 -11.11 -0.34 -16.04
CA TYR A 30 -12.27 -0.28 -15.15
C TYR A 30 -13.59 -0.41 -15.93
N CYS A 31 -14.55 -1.10 -15.32
CA CYS A 31 -15.89 -1.23 -15.88
C CYS A 31 -16.75 0.00 -15.61
N ILE A 32 -17.85 0.11 -16.35
CA ILE A 32 -18.84 1.20 -16.27
C ILE A 32 -19.52 1.30 -14.89
N TYR A 33 -19.57 0.21 -14.14
CA TYR A 33 -20.12 0.18 -12.78
C TYR A 33 -19.11 0.64 -11.71
N CYS A 34 -17.83 0.76 -12.05
CA CYS A 34 -16.80 1.23 -11.13
C CYS A 34 -16.35 2.66 -11.46
N TYR A 35 -16.21 2.99 -12.75
CA TYR A 35 -15.53 4.21 -13.20
C TYR A 35 -16.26 4.88 -14.36
N LYS A 36 -16.61 6.16 -14.19
CA LYS A 36 -17.31 6.96 -15.19
C LYS A 36 -16.86 8.41 -15.13
N ASP A 37 -16.68 9.01 -16.30
CA ASP A 37 -16.32 10.40 -16.52
C ASP A 37 -15.05 10.80 -15.74
N GLY A 38 -14.06 9.90 -15.72
CA GLY A 38 -12.77 10.15 -15.09
C GLY A 38 -12.73 9.94 -13.57
N ARG A 39 -13.79 9.40 -12.95
CA ARG A 39 -13.85 9.18 -11.50
C ARG A 39 -14.51 7.85 -11.14
N PHE A 40 -14.16 7.32 -9.96
CA PHE A 40 -14.89 6.22 -9.38
C PHE A 40 -16.29 6.69 -8.96
N ILE A 41 -17.32 5.92 -9.33
CA ILE A 41 -18.71 6.29 -9.03
C ILE A 41 -19.13 5.91 -7.60
N GLN A 42 -18.31 5.12 -6.91
CA GLN A 42 -18.50 4.65 -5.54
C GLN A 42 -17.21 4.86 -4.76
N ASP A 43 -17.32 5.47 -3.58
CA ASP A 43 -16.23 5.61 -2.61
C ASP A 43 -16.29 4.45 -1.60
N PHE A 44 -15.88 3.27 -2.06
CA PHE A 44 -15.84 2.06 -1.24
C PHE A 44 -14.43 1.76 -0.75
N THR A 45 -14.31 1.30 0.49
CA THR A 45 -13.16 0.51 0.93
C THR A 45 -13.13 -0.83 0.18
N MET A 46 -11.99 -1.53 0.22
CA MET A 46 -11.89 -2.86 -0.38
C MET A 46 -12.93 -3.82 0.23
N GLU A 47 -13.11 -3.83 1.56
CA GLU A 47 -14.09 -4.69 2.22
C GLU A 47 -15.52 -4.35 1.82
N GLN A 48 -15.85 -3.06 1.67
CA GLN A 48 -17.16 -2.64 1.15
C GLN A 48 -17.38 -3.08 -0.30
N MET A 49 -16.33 -3.05 -1.13
CA MET A 49 -16.41 -3.59 -2.50
C MET A 49 -16.61 -5.10 -2.51
N ILE A 50 -15.95 -5.84 -1.60
CA ILE A 50 -16.12 -7.30 -1.45
C ILE A 50 -17.56 -7.62 -1.06
N GLU A 51 -18.10 -6.91 -0.06
CA GLU A 51 -19.48 -7.08 0.37
C GLU A 51 -20.47 -6.79 -0.76
N HIS A 52 -20.22 -5.73 -1.54
CA HIS A 52 -21.05 -5.39 -2.69
C HIS A 52 -20.99 -6.45 -3.79
N CYS A 53 -19.80 -6.95 -4.12
CA CYS A 53 -19.63 -7.97 -5.16
C CYS A 53 -20.22 -9.33 -4.75
N ALA A 54 -20.19 -9.68 -3.46
CA ALA A 54 -20.77 -10.92 -2.93
C ALA A 54 -22.30 -10.97 -3.06
N GLN A 55 -22.97 -9.83 -3.24
CA GLN A 55 -24.42 -9.81 -3.53
C GLN A 55 -24.73 -10.46 -4.89
N PHE A 56 -23.76 -10.56 -5.78
CA PHE A 56 -23.90 -11.12 -7.13
C PHE A 56 -23.34 -12.54 -7.27
N THR A 57 -23.09 -13.25 -6.16
CA THR A 57 -22.52 -14.61 -6.18
C THR A 57 -23.37 -15.59 -6.98
N ASP A 58 -24.70 -15.46 -6.93
CA ASP A 58 -25.60 -16.35 -7.68
C ASP A 58 -25.49 -16.15 -9.19
N GLU A 59 -25.34 -14.91 -9.65
CA GLU A 59 -25.06 -14.58 -11.04
C GLU A 59 -23.69 -15.08 -11.47
N ILE A 60 -22.66 -14.87 -10.64
CA ILE A 60 -21.29 -15.36 -10.90
C ILE A 60 -21.28 -16.89 -11.05
N ASN A 61 -21.98 -17.60 -10.17
CA ASN A 61 -22.12 -19.06 -10.22
C ASN A 61 -22.76 -19.53 -11.53
N LYS A 62 -23.84 -18.87 -11.97
CA LYS A 62 -24.52 -19.18 -13.24
C LYS A 62 -23.62 -18.99 -14.46
N GLU A 63 -22.83 -17.92 -14.50
CA GLU A 63 -21.97 -17.62 -15.65
C GLU A 63 -20.68 -18.45 -15.66
N SER A 64 -20.10 -18.73 -14.49
CA SER A 64 -18.84 -19.47 -14.35
C SER A 64 -19.01 -20.99 -14.26
N GLY A 65 -20.24 -21.48 -14.02
CA GLY A 65 -20.51 -22.88 -13.74
C GLY A 65 -20.03 -23.34 -12.36
N GLN A 66 -19.73 -22.40 -11.46
CA GLN A 66 -19.33 -22.67 -10.07
C GLN A 66 -20.54 -22.73 -9.13
N THR A 67 -20.32 -23.25 -7.92
CA THR A 67 -21.33 -23.31 -6.85
C THR A 67 -20.71 -22.81 -5.54
N LEU A 68 -20.41 -21.51 -5.50
CA LEU A 68 -19.87 -20.85 -4.31
C LEU A 68 -20.99 -20.33 -3.41
N THR A 69 -20.81 -20.41 -2.10
CA THR A 69 -21.58 -19.59 -1.15
C THR A 69 -21.09 -18.14 -1.18
N GLN A 70 -21.88 -17.20 -0.67
CA GLN A 70 -21.44 -15.81 -0.54
C GLN A 70 -20.17 -15.69 0.30
N GLU A 71 -20.03 -16.45 1.39
CA GLU A 71 -18.82 -16.39 2.22
C GLU A 71 -17.59 -16.93 1.48
N GLN A 72 -17.73 -18.03 0.73
CA GLN A 72 -16.65 -18.54 -0.12
C GLN A 72 -16.25 -17.54 -1.21
N ALA A 73 -17.23 -16.86 -1.81
CA ALA A 73 -16.97 -15.80 -2.78
C ALA A 73 -16.23 -14.61 -2.14
N LYS A 74 -16.62 -14.20 -0.93
CA LYS A 74 -15.92 -13.14 -0.17
C LYS A 74 -14.48 -13.53 0.12
N ASP A 75 -14.22 -14.75 0.57
CA ASP A 75 -12.85 -15.23 0.84
C ASP A 75 -11.99 -15.26 -0.43
N MET A 76 -12.55 -15.69 -1.56
CA MET A 76 -11.87 -15.61 -2.86
C MET A 76 -11.58 -14.16 -3.25
N MET A 77 -12.54 -13.24 -3.07
CA MET A 77 -12.36 -11.81 -3.36
C MET A 77 -11.32 -11.16 -2.44
N ARG A 78 -11.27 -11.52 -1.15
CA ARG A 78 -10.23 -11.07 -0.19
C ARG A 78 -8.83 -11.47 -0.64
N GLN A 79 -8.68 -12.62 -1.29
CA GLN A 79 -7.40 -13.06 -1.87
C GLN A 79 -7.07 -12.37 -3.20
N PHE A 80 -8.08 -12.07 -4.01
CA PHE A 80 -7.90 -11.55 -5.37
C PHE A 80 -7.82 -10.02 -5.44
N PHE A 81 -8.69 -9.30 -4.73
CA PHE A 81 -8.80 -7.83 -4.83
C PHE A 81 -7.51 -7.09 -4.51
N PRO A 82 -6.67 -7.50 -3.53
CA PRO A 82 -5.36 -6.87 -3.29
C PRO A 82 -4.39 -6.88 -4.48
N GLN A 83 -4.70 -7.61 -5.56
CA GLN A 83 -3.88 -7.64 -6.78
C GLN A 83 -4.34 -6.63 -7.83
N LEU A 84 -5.57 -6.10 -7.70
CA LEU A 84 -6.20 -5.21 -8.67
C LEU A 84 -5.71 -3.77 -8.50
N LYS A 85 -5.44 -3.03 -9.59
CA LYS A 85 -4.84 -1.67 -9.51
C LYS A 85 -5.49 -0.70 -8.51
N ARG A 86 -6.81 -0.79 -8.26
CA ARG A 86 -7.51 0.07 -7.29
C ARG A 86 -7.17 -0.26 -5.83
N TRP A 87 -7.02 -1.54 -5.50
CA TRP A 87 -6.83 -2.02 -4.13
C TRP A 87 -5.45 -2.57 -3.85
N LYS A 88 -4.67 -2.79 -4.92
CA LYS A 88 -3.27 -3.11 -4.83
C LYS A 88 -2.64 -1.99 -4.05
N ASN A 89 -2.35 -2.29 -2.79
CA ASN A 89 -1.50 -1.49 -1.96
C ASN A 89 -0.28 -1.20 -2.82
N ARG A 90 -0.13 0.06 -3.24
CA ARG A 90 1.16 0.51 -3.75
C ARG A 90 2.00 0.53 -2.51
N THR A 91 2.60 -0.61 -2.19
CA THR A 91 3.61 -0.63 -1.17
C THR A 91 4.71 0.28 -1.68
N ALA A 92 4.77 1.46 -1.07
CA ALA A 92 5.66 2.52 -1.45
C ALA A 92 6.87 2.47 -0.52
N MET A 93 7.98 2.93 -1.07
CA MET A 93 9.21 3.04 -0.32
C MET A 93 9.33 4.45 0.21
N PHE A 94 9.66 4.56 1.50
CA PHE A 94 9.90 5.85 2.14
C PHE A 94 11.29 5.86 2.75
N ILE A 95 11.96 7.01 2.66
CA ILE A 95 13.18 7.30 3.40
C ILE A 95 12.84 8.36 4.44
N ALA A 96 12.98 8.00 5.72
CA ALA A 96 12.98 8.94 6.82
C ALA A 96 14.42 9.35 7.12
N ILE A 97 14.72 10.64 6.93
CA ILE A 97 16.00 11.24 7.27
C ILE A 97 15.81 11.99 8.58
N LEU A 98 16.47 11.52 9.64
CA LEU A 98 16.43 12.10 10.97
C LEU A 98 17.60 13.08 11.14
N THR A 99 17.37 14.23 11.74
CA THR A 99 18.44 15.19 12.11
C THR A 99 18.36 15.48 13.60
N TYR A 100 19.45 15.24 14.35
CA TYR A 100 19.46 15.49 15.79
C TYR A 100 19.37 16.98 16.10
N LYS A 101 18.50 17.32 17.04
CA LYS A 101 18.31 18.69 17.57
C LYS A 101 19.05 18.93 18.87
N LYS A 102 19.48 17.84 19.50
CA LYS A 102 20.10 17.80 20.83
C LYS A 102 21.54 17.29 20.74
N PRO A 103 22.40 17.61 21.72
CA PRO A 103 23.74 17.04 21.80
C PRO A 103 23.70 15.51 21.88
N LEU A 104 24.77 14.86 21.44
CA LEU A 104 24.86 13.39 21.39
C LEU A 104 24.64 12.73 22.75
N GLU A 105 25.04 13.39 23.85
CA GLU A 105 24.78 12.88 25.20
C GLU A 105 23.29 12.72 25.51
N GLU A 106 22.43 13.63 25.01
CA GLU A 106 20.97 13.48 25.16
C GLU A 106 20.43 12.41 24.22
N VAL A 107 20.95 12.34 22.98
CA VAL A 107 20.59 11.29 22.02
C VAL A 107 20.87 9.90 22.60
N ASP A 108 22.04 9.72 23.20
CA ASP A 108 22.49 8.44 23.76
C ASP A 108 21.61 7.97 24.92
N ARG A 109 20.95 8.88 25.67
CA ARG A 109 19.99 8.53 26.73
C ARG A 109 18.74 7.82 26.20
N PHE A 110 18.30 8.16 24.99
CA PHE A 110 17.11 7.57 24.36
C PHE A 110 17.45 6.47 23.36
N LEU A 111 18.74 6.20 23.14
CA LEU A 111 19.20 5.29 22.09
C LEU A 111 18.70 3.85 22.28
N GLN A 112 18.60 3.37 23.52
CA GLN A 112 18.09 2.02 23.77
C GLN A 112 16.61 1.92 23.42
N ALA A 113 15.78 2.84 23.90
CA ALA A 113 14.35 2.85 23.56
C ALA A 113 14.14 2.99 22.05
N HIS A 114 14.93 3.82 21.37
CA HIS A 114 14.88 3.93 19.91
C HIS A 114 15.22 2.59 19.22
N ARG A 115 16.22 1.84 19.71
CA ARG A 115 16.56 0.51 19.16
C ARG A 115 15.44 -0.51 19.37
N ASP A 116 14.76 -0.46 20.50
CA ASP A 116 13.64 -1.35 20.80
C ASP A 116 12.46 -1.06 19.83
N TYR A 117 12.14 0.23 19.63
CA TYR A 117 11.19 0.68 18.59
C TYR A 117 11.58 0.21 17.18
N LEU A 118 12.85 0.34 16.79
CA LEU A 118 13.30 -0.17 15.49
C LEU A 118 13.08 -1.67 15.38
N ALA A 119 13.40 -2.45 16.43
CA ALA A 119 13.27 -3.90 16.43
C ALA A 119 11.81 -4.35 16.26
N GLU A 120 10.85 -3.68 16.89
CA GLU A 120 9.42 -3.94 16.74
C GLU A 120 8.96 -3.77 15.28
N HIS A 121 9.37 -2.67 14.63
CA HIS A 121 9.02 -2.40 13.23
C HIS A 121 9.77 -3.27 12.22
N TYR A 122 10.98 -3.75 12.54
CA TYR A 122 11.62 -4.81 11.77
C TYR A 122 10.86 -6.13 11.87
N ALA A 123 10.40 -6.50 13.07
CA ALA A 123 9.60 -7.71 13.27
C ALA A 123 8.23 -7.64 12.57
N ALA A 124 7.63 -6.44 12.49
CA ALA A 124 6.41 -6.18 11.74
C ALA A 124 6.60 -6.15 10.21
N GLY A 125 7.84 -6.00 9.74
CA GLY A 125 8.16 -5.89 8.31
C GLY A 125 8.03 -4.48 7.74
N ASP A 126 7.85 -3.46 8.59
CA ASP A 126 7.76 -2.06 8.19
C ASP A 126 9.13 -1.48 7.78
N PHE A 127 10.20 -1.90 8.45
CA PHE A 127 11.56 -1.39 8.20
C PHE A 127 12.41 -2.36 7.39
N ILE A 128 13.13 -1.81 6.41
CA ILE A 128 14.01 -2.57 5.51
C ILE A 128 15.47 -2.37 5.89
N ALA A 129 15.86 -1.14 6.19
CA ALA A 129 17.22 -0.80 6.58
C ALA A 129 17.23 0.49 7.41
N SER A 130 18.15 0.61 8.36
CA SER A 130 18.29 1.79 9.19
C SER A 130 19.71 1.93 9.72
N GLY A 131 20.17 3.15 9.95
CA GLY A 131 21.47 3.38 10.55
C GLY A 131 21.79 4.86 10.82
N PRO A 132 22.87 5.14 11.56
CA PRO A 132 23.32 6.50 11.78
C PRO A 132 23.89 7.10 10.49
N GLN A 133 23.74 8.42 10.33
CA GLN A 133 24.45 9.16 9.29
C GLN A 133 25.96 9.20 9.59
N THR A 134 26.76 9.43 8.55
CA THR A 134 28.21 9.70 8.67
C THR A 134 28.51 11.07 8.06
N PRO A 135 28.82 12.11 8.87
CA PRO A 135 29.02 12.10 10.33
C PRO A 135 27.74 11.84 11.13
N ARG A 136 27.87 11.45 12.42
CA ARG A 136 26.76 11.07 13.32
C ARG A 136 25.91 12.27 13.75
N VAL A 137 25.22 12.89 12.79
CA VAL A 137 24.34 14.06 12.99
C VAL A 137 22.85 13.68 12.95
N GLY A 138 22.56 12.40 12.73
CA GLY A 138 21.21 11.91 12.59
C GLY A 138 21.17 10.43 12.23
N GLY A 139 20.08 10.01 11.60
CA GLY A 139 19.85 8.66 11.13
C GLY A 139 19.12 8.62 9.80
N VAL A 140 19.07 7.44 9.21
CA VAL A 140 18.26 7.14 8.03
C VAL A 140 17.49 5.86 8.31
N ILE A 141 16.20 5.84 7.99
CA ILE A 141 15.35 4.65 8.05
C ILE A 141 14.68 4.49 6.69
N MET A 142 14.77 3.31 6.10
CA MET A 142 14.08 2.89 4.90
C MET A 142 12.85 2.08 5.32
N ILE A 143 11.68 2.54 4.90
CA ILE A 143 10.37 2.08 5.36
C ILE A 143 9.57 1.58 4.16
N LYS A 144 8.89 0.45 4.34
CA LYS A 144 7.91 -0.12 3.43
C LYS A 144 6.52 0.17 4.01
N SER A 145 5.68 0.91 3.30
CA SER A 145 4.34 1.25 3.79
C SER A 145 3.36 1.54 2.65
N ASP A 146 2.06 1.43 2.92
CA ASP A 146 1.02 1.64 1.91
C ASP A 146 0.81 3.12 1.56
N ASN A 147 1.08 4.03 2.51
CA ASN A 147 0.87 5.45 2.32
C ASN A 147 1.63 6.30 3.35
N ARG A 148 1.71 7.60 3.08
CA ARG A 148 2.39 8.57 3.94
C ARG A 148 1.81 8.69 5.36
N ALA A 149 0.49 8.58 5.54
CA ALA A 149 -0.14 8.76 6.84
C ALA A 149 0.21 7.63 7.83
N LEU A 150 0.38 6.41 7.34
CA LEU A 150 0.89 5.29 8.13
C LEU A 150 2.35 5.52 8.53
N VAL A 151 3.19 6.00 7.60
CA VAL A 151 4.58 6.37 7.92
C VAL A 151 4.64 7.44 9.00
N ASP A 152 3.84 8.50 8.90
CA ASP A 152 3.79 9.55 9.92
C ASP A 152 3.36 8.99 11.29
N SER A 153 2.46 8.00 11.30
CA SER A 153 2.01 7.32 12.51
C SER A 153 3.09 6.39 13.11
N ILE A 154 3.90 5.73 12.28
CA ILE A 154 5.07 4.97 12.70
C ILE A 154 6.10 5.91 13.33
N ILE A 155 6.46 7.00 12.63
CA ILE A 155 7.41 8.00 13.14
C ILE A 155 6.93 8.66 14.43
N ALA A 156 5.62 8.87 14.60
CA ALA A 156 5.05 9.42 15.82
C ALA A 156 5.35 8.57 17.08
N GLN A 157 5.63 7.27 16.90
CA GLN A 157 5.94 6.33 17.99
C GLN A 157 7.44 6.29 18.34
N ASP A 158 8.31 6.86 17.50
CA ASP A 158 9.76 6.86 17.73
C ASP A 158 10.10 7.66 19.01
N PRO A 159 10.81 7.09 20.00
CA PRO A 159 11.27 7.80 21.17
C PRO A 159 12.05 9.09 20.87
N PHE A 160 12.78 9.14 19.75
CA PHE A 160 13.44 10.36 19.32
C PHE A 160 12.46 11.44 18.86
N ASN A 161 11.35 11.07 18.23
CA ASN A 161 10.29 12.02 17.86
C ASN A 161 9.50 12.47 19.10
N ILE A 162 9.04 11.52 19.92
CA ILE A 162 8.24 11.79 21.14
C ILE A 162 8.95 12.76 22.08
N ASN A 163 10.27 12.59 22.26
CA ASN A 163 11.06 13.40 23.18
C ASN A 163 11.72 14.62 22.51
N GLY A 164 11.41 14.91 21.24
CA GLY A 164 11.96 16.06 20.52
C GLY A 164 13.48 16.02 20.33
N ILE A 165 14.05 14.82 20.21
CA ILE A 165 15.49 14.57 20.00
C ILE A 165 15.88 14.81 18.54
N ALA A 166 15.01 14.49 17.59
CA ALA A 166 15.28 14.62 16.16
C ALA A 166 14.10 15.23 15.38
N ASP A 167 14.42 15.93 14.29
CA ASP A 167 13.46 16.29 13.24
C ASP A 167 13.52 15.28 12.10
N TYR A 168 12.40 15.07 11.41
CA TYR A 168 12.25 14.05 10.36
C TYR A 168 11.90 14.69 9.02
N ARG A 169 12.62 14.29 7.97
CA ARG A 169 12.23 14.53 6.58
C ARG A 169 11.87 13.21 5.93
N ILE A 170 10.62 13.08 5.49
CA ILE A 170 10.11 11.88 4.82
C ILE A 170 10.13 12.09 3.30
N VAL A 171 10.74 11.15 2.58
CA VAL A 171 10.80 11.14 1.12
C VAL A 171 10.15 9.86 0.61
N GLU A 172 9.05 10.00 -0.13
CA GLU A 172 8.42 8.89 -0.85
C GLU A 172 9.12 8.67 -2.19
N PHE A 173 9.39 7.41 -2.55
CA PHE A 173 9.91 7.05 -3.85
C PHE A 173 9.46 5.65 -4.30
N THR A 174 9.60 5.38 -5.59
CA THR A 174 9.36 4.05 -6.17
C THR A 174 10.61 3.62 -6.92
N PRO A 175 11.35 2.60 -6.45
CA PRO A 175 12.51 2.11 -7.17
C PRO A 175 12.09 1.42 -8.48
N THR A 176 12.70 1.81 -9.59
CA THR A 176 12.37 1.31 -10.93
C THR A 176 13.47 0.47 -11.55
N MET A 177 14.70 0.57 -11.06
CA MET A 177 15.87 -0.15 -11.53
C MET A 177 16.55 -0.86 -10.36
N PHE A 178 17.01 -2.08 -10.59
CA PHE A 178 17.60 -2.95 -9.59
C PHE A 178 18.83 -3.63 -10.19
N VAL A 179 19.86 -3.82 -9.37
CA VAL A 179 21.07 -4.56 -9.79
C VAL A 179 20.78 -6.06 -9.89
N GLU A 180 19.85 -6.57 -9.07
CA GLU A 180 19.40 -7.97 -9.06
C GLU A 180 17.88 -8.04 -8.89
N SER A 181 17.27 -9.10 -9.42
CA SER A 181 15.81 -9.28 -9.37
C SER A 181 15.28 -9.51 -7.96
N SER A 182 16.05 -10.19 -7.11
CA SER A 182 15.72 -10.46 -5.69
C SER A 182 15.44 -9.19 -4.89
N LEU A 183 16.14 -8.08 -5.19
CA LEU A 183 15.90 -6.79 -4.55
C LEU A 183 14.54 -6.22 -4.90
N SER A 184 14.02 -6.53 -6.10
CA SER A 184 12.71 -6.06 -6.50
C SER A 184 11.57 -6.74 -5.74
N ASP A 185 11.78 -7.96 -5.22
CA ASP A 185 10.79 -8.64 -4.38
C ASP A 185 10.66 -7.99 -3.00
N ILE A 186 11.75 -7.40 -2.50
CA ILE A 186 11.78 -6.68 -1.22
C ILE A 186 11.24 -5.25 -1.39
N LEU A 187 11.64 -4.58 -2.46
CA LEU A 187 11.48 -3.13 -2.65
C LEU A 187 10.32 -2.71 -3.57
N LYS A 188 9.56 -3.66 -4.14
CA LYS A 188 8.28 -3.42 -4.82
C LYS A 188 7.11 -3.96 -3.99
#